data_AF-A0A534WJV8-F1
#
_entry.id   AF-A0A534WJV8-F1
#
_cell.length_a   1.000
_cell.length_b   1.000
_cell.length_c   1.000
_cell.angle_alpha   90.00
_cell.angle_beta   90.00
_cell.angle_gamma   90.00
#
_symmetry.space_group_name_H-M   'P 1'
#
loop_
_entity.id
_entity.type
_entity.pdbx_description
1 polymer ?
#
loop_
_entity_poly.entity_id
_entity_poly.type
_entity_poly.pdbx_seq_one_letter_code
_entity_poly.pdbx_strand_id
1 'polypeptide(L)'
;MESGYGATQFAGDAATLLTSSFFDRHDDTNPFRNDSFTFVPYCTGDVHAGSKPDANYGGRITHHVGYQNMTAYLTRLVPTFSSASRVILSGSSAGGFGALANWWQTQQAFGTVRVDLIDDSGPPLPAPYLTETLEQTWRNAWNLAAAMPAGCTACADDLDAVMGFYGMQLPGHRAALLSYTRDGVIGAFFQLNGDSVEAALGALAGELAPYDIWRHFYVTGSSHTMLGSPGVSQNGVTVRTFVAQMVDDDPAWASVEP
;
A
#
# COMPACT_ATOMS: atom_id res chain seq x y z
N MET A 1 -2.81 -13.78 13.70
CA MET A 1 -2.86 -15.16 13.18
C MET A 1 -1.98 -16.03 14.06
N GLU A 2 -2.58 -16.87 14.91
CA GLU A 2 -1.82 -17.69 15.88
C GLU A 2 -1.47 -19.09 15.36
N SER A 3 -2.01 -19.52 14.21
CA SER A 3 -1.88 -20.89 13.69
C SER A 3 -0.88 -21.03 12.52
N GLY A 4 -0.09 -20.00 12.24
CA GLY A 4 0.80 -19.96 11.07
C GLY A 4 0.05 -19.76 9.74
N TYR A 5 0.84 -19.50 8.69
CA TYR A 5 0.37 -19.35 7.31
C TYR A 5 1.09 -20.38 6.43
N GLY A 6 0.36 -21.40 5.98
CA GLY A 6 0.91 -22.55 5.25
C GLY A 6 0.43 -22.64 3.80
N ALA A 7 0.96 -23.63 3.07
CA ALA A 7 0.69 -23.83 1.65
C ALA A 7 -0.80 -23.98 1.32
N THR A 8 -1.60 -24.60 2.20
CA THR A 8 -3.05 -24.75 2.00
C THR A 8 -3.78 -23.42 2.08
N GLN A 9 -3.44 -22.56 3.05
CA GLN A 9 -4.01 -21.22 3.15
C GLN A 9 -3.60 -20.37 1.95
N PHE A 10 -2.31 -20.42 1.58
CA PHE A 10 -1.80 -19.76 0.37
C PHE A 10 -2.59 -20.16 -0.88
N ALA A 11 -2.81 -21.46 -1.10
CA ALA A 11 -3.53 -21.95 -2.26
C ALA A 11 -5.00 -21.48 -2.27
N GLY A 12 -5.65 -21.46 -1.11
CA GLY A 12 -7.03 -20.97 -0.97
C GLY A 12 -7.15 -19.47 -1.24
N ASP A 13 -6.29 -18.67 -0.61
CA ASP A 13 -6.29 -17.21 -0.78
C ASP A 13 -5.95 -16.84 -2.23
N ALA A 14 -4.91 -17.43 -2.81
CA ALA A 14 -4.53 -17.16 -4.20
C ALA A 14 -5.64 -17.54 -5.19
N ALA A 15 -6.34 -18.66 -4.96
CA ALA A 15 -7.43 -19.12 -5.82
C ALA A 15 -8.68 -18.22 -5.77
N THR A 16 -8.80 -17.36 -4.75
CA THR A 16 -9.96 -16.47 -4.57
C THR A 16 -9.63 -15.01 -4.87
N LEU A 17 -8.44 -14.55 -4.48
CA LEU A 17 -8.02 -13.16 -4.63
C LEU A 17 -7.55 -12.83 -6.05
N LEU A 18 -6.99 -13.81 -6.78
CA LEU A 18 -6.39 -13.58 -8.10
C LEU A 18 -7.29 -13.97 -9.28
N THR A 19 -8.61 -13.97 -9.09
CA THR A 19 -9.57 -14.44 -10.11
C THR A 19 -10.73 -13.50 -10.39
N SER A 20 -10.81 -12.34 -9.72
CA SER A 20 -11.94 -11.41 -9.83
C SER A 20 -11.48 -9.95 -9.81
N SER A 21 -12.38 -9.02 -10.14
CA SER A 21 -12.13 -7.58 -10.04
C SER A 21 -10.91 -7.11 -10.85
N PHE A 22 -9.91 -6.46 -10.25
CA PHE A 22 -8.66 -6.10 -10.95
C PHE A 22 -7.77 -7.30 -11.30
N PHE A 23 -8.15 -8.51 -10.87
CA PHE A 23 -7.47 -9.77 -11.21
C PHE A 23 -8.31 -10.67 -12.14
N ASP A 24 -9.49 -10.22 -12.57
CA ASP A 24 -10.29 -10.95 -13.55
C ASP A 24 -9.65 -10.84 -14.94
N ARG A 25 -9.24 -11.98 -15.51
CA ARG A 25 -8.64 -12.06 -16.84
C ARG A 25 -9.66 -12.06 -17.98
N HIS A 26 -10.93 -12.30 -17.67
CA HIS A 26 -12.03 -12.37 -18.63
C HIS A 26 -12.72 -11.01 -18.84
N ASP A 27 -12.40 -10.02 -18.00
CA ASP A 27 -12.86 -8.65 -18.15
C ASP A 27 -11.95 -7.88 -19.10
N ASP A 28 -12.43 -7.61 -20.31
CA ASP A 28 -11.70 -6.87 -21.34
C ASP A 28 -11.37 -5.41 -20.92
N THR A 29 -12.04 -4.90 -19.89
CA THR A 29 -11.78 -3.57 -19.32
C THR A 29 -10.77 -3.59 -18.17
N ASN A 30 -10.23 -4.75 -17.79
CA ASN A 30 -9.21 -4.85 -16.74
C ASN A 30 -7.84 -4.45 -17.28
N PRO A 31 -7.21 -3.36 -16.77
CA PRO A 31 -5.89 -2.93 -17.25
C PRO A 31 -4.78 -3.96 -16.98
N PHE A 32 -5.01 -4.91 -16.06
CA PHE A 32 -4.04 -5.94 -15.69
C PHE A 32 -4.33 -7.32 -16.29
N ARG A 33 -5.36 -7.49 -17.14
CA ARG A 33 -5.82 -8.84 -17.58
C ARG A 33 -4.72 -9.72 -18.18
N ASN A 34 -3.72 -9.11 -18.81
CA ASN A 34 -2.60 -9.79 -19.48
C ASN A 34 -1.32 -9.86 -18.61
N ASP A 35 -1.34 -9.29 -17.41
CA ASP A 35 -0.18 -9.27 -16.53
C ASP A 35 0.05 -10.62 -15.86
N SER A 36 1.24 -10.80 -15.29
CA SER A 36 1.50 -11.88 -14.33
C SER A 36 1.05 -11.43 -12.94
N PHE A 37 0.31 -12.28 -12.22
CA PHE A 37 -0.14 -11.98 -10.86
C PHE A 37 0.69 -12.73 -9.83
N THR A 38 1.07 -12.01 -8.78
CA THR A 38 1.74 -12.57 -7.60
C THR A 38 0.97 -12.14 -6.37
N PHE A 39 0.86 -13.03 -5.39
CA PHE A 39 0.25 -12.73 -4.10
C PHE A 39 1.27 -12.92 -2.97
N VAL A 40 1.41 -11.89 -2.13
CA VAL A 40 2.21 -11.94 -0.90
C VAL A 40 1.23 -11.98 0.28
N PRO A 41 1.16 -13.09 1.01
CA PRO A 41 0.20 -13.24 2.10
C PRO A 41 0.58 -12.42 3.32
N TYR A 42 -0.43 -11.89 4.01
CA TYR A 42 -0.23 -11.22 5.29
C TYR A 42 -0.32 -12.23 6.43
N CYS A 43 0.76 -12.43 7.17
CA CYS A 43 0.78 -13.37 8.31
C CYS A 43 1.49 -12.82 9.55
N THR A 44 1.98 -11.59 9.48
CA THR A 44 2.94 -11.02 10.43
C THR A 44 2.30 -10.02 11.41
N GLY A 45 1.09 -9.52 11.18
CA GLY A 45 0.41 -8.64 12.15
C GLY A 45 1.06 -7.25 12.32
N ASP A 46 1.84 -6.81 11.34
CA ASP A 46 2.68 -5.61 11.32
C ASP A 46 2.52 -4.78 10.04
N VAL A 47 1.38 -4.92 9.37
CA VAL A 47 1.03 -4.31 8.08
C VAL A 47 2.09 -4.50 6.98
N HIS A 48 2.79 -5.64 7.00
CA HIS A 48 3.94 -5.95 6.14
C HIS A 48 5.17 -5.04 6.30
N ALA A 49 5.22 -4.19 7.31
CA ALA A 49 6.29 -3.22 7.51
C ALA A 49 7.25 -3.57 8.67
N GLY A 50 6.91 -4.58 9.48
CA GLY A 50 7.67 -4.92 10.67
C GLY A 50 9.03 -5.54 10.41
N SER A 51 9.94 -5.34 11.36
CA SER A 51 11.31 -5.86 11.45
C SER A 51 11.68 -6.31 12.87
N LYS A 52 10.72 -6.93 13.58
CA LYS A 52 10.85 -7.40 14.96
C LYS A 52 10.60 -8.92 15.06
N PRO A 53 11.66 -9.74 15.05
CA PRO A 53 11.53 -11.20 15.04
C PRO A 53 11.18 -11.81 16.41
N ASP A 54 11.26 -11.06 17.50
CA ASP A 54 11.20 -11.59 18.87
C ASP A 54 10.23 -10.81 19.78
N ALA A 55 9.17 -10.25 19.19
CA ALA A 55 8.15 -9.54 19.96
C ALA A 55 7.50 -10.47 20.98
N ASN A 56 7.62 -10.14 22.27
CA ASN A 56 7.13 -10.98 23.35
C ASN A 56 5.81 -10.42 23.93
N TYR A 57 4.73 -11.17 23.74
CA TYR A 57 3.40 -10.86 24.28
C TYR A 57 3.02 -11.88 25.35
N GLY A 58 3.37 -11.59 26.60
CA GLY A 58 3.01 -12.44 27.74
C GLY A 58 3.63 -13.85 27.69
N GLY A 59 4.88 -13.95 27.24
CA GLY A 59 5.59 -15.22 27.05
C GLY A 59 5.41 -15.86 25.68
N ARG A 60 4.62 -15.26 24.79
CA ARG A 60 4.43 -15.70 23.40
C ARG A 60 5.32 -14.87 22.48
N ILE A 61 6.22 -15.54 21.77
CA ILE A 61 7.03 -14.89 20.73
C ILE A 61 6.22 -14.79 19.44
N THR A 62 6.13 -13.58 18.91
CA THR A 62 5.46 -13.26 17.65
C THR A 62 6.47 -12.62 16.70
N HIS A 63 6.47 -13.05 15.44
CA HIS A 63 7.38 -12.57 14.40
C HIS A 63 6.70 -11.47 13.56
N HIS A 64 6.96 -10.21 13.90
CA HIS A 64 6.58 -9.04 13.10
C HIS A 64 7.68 -8.75 12.08
N VAL A 65 7.80 -9.58 11.04
CA VAL A 65 8.90 -9.56 10.06
C VAL A 65 8.41 -9.37 8.62
N GLY A 66 7.32 -8.61 8.46
CA GLY A 66 6.70 -8.35 7.16
C GLY A 66 7.66 -7.79 6.11
N TYR A 67 8.56 -6.89 6.53
CA TYR A 67 9.56 -6.29 5.64
C TYR A 67 10.56 -7.35 5.13
N GLN A 68 11.05 -8.22 6.02
CA GLN A 68 11.95 -9.31 5.65
C GLN A 68 11.25 -10.38 4.80
N ASN A 69 9.97 -10.65 5.05
CA ASN A 69 9.20 -11.55 4.21
C ASN A 69 9.15 -11.01 2.77
N MET A 70 8.92 -9.70 2.58
CA MET A 70 8.94 -9.10 1.25
C MET A 70 10.33 -9.18 0.61
N THR A 71 11.41 -8.93 1.36
CA THR A 71 12.77 -9.15 0.87
C THR A 71 12.96 -10.58 0.37
N ALA A 72 12.51 -11.59 1.14
CA ALA A 72 12.60 -12.98 0.76
C ALA A 72 11.79 -13.28 -0.51
N TYR A 73 10.57 -12.76 -0.64
CA TYR A 73 9.78 -12.89 -1.86
C TYR A 73 10.49 -12.27 -3.07
N LEU A 74 11.06 -11.08 -2.93
CA LEU A 74 11.79 -10.41 -4.02
C LEU A 74 12.96 -11.24 -4.55
N THR A 75 13.68 -11.98 -3.70
CA THR A 75 14.75 -12.89 -4.16
C THR A 75 14.25 -13.97 -5.13
N ARG A 76 12.97 -14.34 -5.03
CA ARG A 76 12.32 -15.30 -5.94
C ARG A 76 11.66 -14.60 -7.13
N LEU A 77 11.00 -13.47 -6.91
CA LEU A 77 10.19 -12.78 -7.92
C LEU A 77 11.06 -12.15 -9.01
N VAL A 78 12.14 -11.45 -8.65
CA VAL A 78 13.02 -10.78 -9.63
C VAL A 78 13.56 -11.76 -10.69
N PRO A 79 14.17 -12.91 -10.35
CA PRO A 79 14.63 -13.85 -11.37
C PRO A 79 13.48 -14.57 -12.10
N THR A 80 12.32 -14.74 -11.46
CA THR A 80 11.14 -15.35 -12.09
C THR A 80 10.57 -14.46 -13.20
N PHE A 81 10.57 -13.14 -12.98
CA PHE A 81 10.06 -12.13 -13.91
C PHE A 81 11.19 -11.29 -14.51
N SER A 82 12.27 -11.95 -14.92
CA SER A 82 13.47 -11.29 -15.49
C SER A 82 13.21 -10.49 -16.77
N SER A 83 12.08 -10.72 -17.44
CA SER A 83 11.64 -9.98 -18.63
C SER A 83 10.49 -9.00 -18.35
N ALA A 84 10.22 -8.66 -17.08
CA ALA A 84 9.19 -7.68 -16.75
C ALA A 84 9.51 -6.32 -17.38
N SER A 85 8.53 -5.73 -18.07
CA SER A 85 8.64 -4.37 -18.62
C SER A 85 8.27 -3.29 -17.61
N ARG A 86 7.43 -3.64 -16.62
CA ARG A 86 7.00 -2.81 -15.49
C ARG A 86 6.54 -3.71 -14.35
N VAL A 87 6.45 -3.15 -13.14
CA VAL A 87 5.86 -3.79 -11.96
C VAL A 87 4.85 -2.84 -11.34
N ILE A 88 3.72 -3.37 -10.92
CA ILE A 88 2.77 -2.65 -10.06
C ILE A 88 2.80 -3.33 -8.70
N LEU A 89 3.24 -2.62 -7.67
CA LEU A 89 3.14 -3.06 -6.29
C LEU A 89 1.83 -2.50 -5.73
N SER A 90 0.88 -3.39 -5.45
CA SER A 90 -0.42 -3.00 -4.93
C SER A 90 -0.77 -3.75 -3.65
N GLY A 91 -1.61 -3.14 -2.83
CA GLY A 91 -2.19 -3.79 -1.68
C GLY A 91 -3.37 -3.04 -1.10
N SER A 92 -4.25 -3.77 -0.43
CA SER A 92 -5.45 -3.25 0.21
C SER A 92 -5.36 -3.33 1.73
N SER A 93 -5.89 -2.34 2.44
CA SER A 93 -5.90 -2.28 3.91
C SER A 93 -4.48 -2.34 4.48
N ALA A 94 -4.19 -3.29 5.39
CA ALA A 94 -2.85 -3.62 5.84
C ALA A 94 -1.85 -3.85 4.69
N GLY A 95 -2.32 -4.35 3.55
CA GLY A 95 -1.51 -4.48 2.33
C GLY A 95 -1.19 -3.15 1.65
N GLY A 96 -2.02 -2.11 1.80
CA GLY A 96 -1.74 -0.76 1.28
C GLY A 96 -0.54 -0.13 1.98
N PHE A 97 -0.57 -0.11 3.32
CA PHE A 97 0.59 0.25 4.16
C PHE A 97 1.83 -0.57 3.78
N GLY A 98 1.62 -1.88 3.57
CA GLY A 98 2.66 -2.80 3.15
C GLY A 98 3.27 -2.47 1.80
N ALA A 99 2.45 -2.17 0.81
CA ALA A 99 2.89 -1.78 -0.53
C ALA A 99 3.73 -0.51 -0.45
N LEU A 100 3.28 0.51 0.28
CA LEU A 100 4.04 1.74 0.50
C LEU A 100 5.37 1.49 1.24
N ALA A 101 5.33 0.80 2.38
CA ALA A 101 6.51 0.53 3.20
C ALA A 101 7.58 -0.28 2.44
N ASN A 102 7.16 -1.14 1.52
CA ASN A 102 8.05 -2.00 0.74
C ASN A 102 8.36 -1.46 -0.66
N TRP A 103 7.82 -0.30 -1.04
CA TRP A 103 7.97 0.23 -2.39
C TRP A 103 9.44 0.47 -2.75
N TRP A 104 10.20 1.12 -1.87
CA TRP A 104 11.63 1.37 -2.07
C TRP A 104 12.41 0.08 -2.31
N GLN A 105 12.32 -0.91 -1.42
CA GLN A 105 13.09 -2.14 -1.59
C GLN A 105 12.68 -2.92 -2.85
N THR A 106 11.40 -2.81 -3.25
CA THR A 106 10.90 -3.41 -4.49
C THR A 106 11.51 -2.71 -5.71
N GLN A 107 11.52 -1.37 -5.74
CA GLN A 107 12.18 -0.61 -6.81
C GLN A 107 13.66 -0.95 -6.90
N GLN A 108 14.37 -0.97 -5.77
CA GLN A 108 15.80 -1.32 -5.74
C GLN A 108 16.06 -2.75 -6.25
N ALA A 109 15.18 -3.70 -5.93
CA ALA A 109 15.32 -5.09 -6.36
C ALA A 109 15.08 -5.29 -7.87
N PHE A 110 14.12 -4.56 -8.46
CA PHE A 110 13.82 -4.60 -9.89
C PHE A 110 14.73 -3.69 -10.74
N GLY A 111 15.55 -2.86 -10.09
CA GLY A 111 16.61 -2.08 -10.74
C GLY A 111 16.03 -1.03 -11.69
N THR A 112 16.27 -1.18 -12.99
CA THR A 112 15.80 -0.24 -14.02
C THR A 112 14.35 -0.45 -14.44
N VAL A 113 13.72 -1.56 -14.03
CA VAL A 113 12.29 -1.78 -14.30
C VAL A 113 11.49 -0.88 -13.36
N ARG A 114 10.61 -0.05 -13.92
CA ARG A 114 9.75 0.87 -13.16
C ARG A 114 8.81 0.07 -12.27
N VAL A 115 8.75 0.41 -10.99
CA VAL A 115 7.78 -0.12 -10.02
C VAL A 115 6.83 1.00 -9.62
N ASP A 116 5.57 0.92 -10.01
CA ASP A 116 4.54 1.88 -9.56
C ASP A 116 3.76 1.34 -8.35
N LEU A 117 3.17 2.26 -7.58
CA LEU A 117 2.46 1.94 -6.34
C LEU A 117 0.94 2.12 -6.48
N ILE A 118 0.16 1.17 -5.98
CA ILE A 118 -1.26 1.35 -5.67
C ILE A 118 -1.49 1.01 -4.20
N ASP A 119 -1.71 2.04 -3.39
CA ASP A 119 -2.08 1.93 -1.99
C ASP A 119 -3.60 2.09 -1.86
N ASP A 120 -4.29 1.02 -1.48
CA ASP A 120 -5.75 0.99 -1.34
C ASP A 120 -6.17 0.92 0.14
N SER A 121 -6.65 2.04 0.68
CA SER A 121 -7.01 2.25 2.09
C SER A 121 -5.84 1.92 3.06
N GLY A 122 -4.61 2.31 2.74
CA GLY A 122 -3.46 2.14 3.64
C GLY A 122 -2.40 3.24 3.68
N PRO A 123 -2.66 4.53 3.35
CA PRO A 123 -1.62 5.55 3.54
C PRO A 123 -1.42 5.86 5.04
N PRO A 124 -0.17 6.12 5.49
CA PRO A 124 0.06 6.79 6.77
C PRO A 124 -0.59 8.19 6.71
N LEU A 125 -1.17 8.61 7.84
CA LEU A 125 -1.79 9.92 7.95
C LEU A 125 -0.81 10.89 8.62
N PRO A 126 -0.73 12.15 8.18
CA PRO A 126 0.19 13.12 8.77
C PRO A 126 -0.24 13.54 10.18
N ALA A 127 0.66 14.18 10.91
CA ALA A 127 0.32 14.82 12.17
C ALA A 127 -0.76 15.91 11.98
N PRO A 128 -1.67 16.13 12.95
CA PRO A 128 -1.78 15.42 14.24
C PRO A 128 -2.66 14.16 14.18
N TYR A 129 -3.03 13.68 12.99
CA TYR A 129 -4.00 12.59 12.82
C TYR A 129 -3.41 11.23 13.17
N LEU A 130 -2.16 10.98 12.77
CA LEU A 130 -1.33 10.00 13.46
C LEU A 130 -0.71 10.69 14.68
N THR A 131 -1.27 10.40 15.86
CA THR A 131 -0.73 10.98 17.11
C THR A 131 0.66 10.41 17.40
N GLU A 132 1.55 11.24 17.95
CA GLU A 132 2.91 10.83 18.36
C GLU A 132 2.89 9.58 19.24
N THR A 133 1.95 9.51 20.20
CA THR A 133 1.80 8.34 21.09
C THR A 133 1.48 7.06 20.30
N LEU A 134 0.56 7.13 19.35
CA LEU A 134 0.17 5.97 18.54
C LEU A 134 1.31 5.56 17.61
N GLU A 135 1.98 6.53 16.98
CA GLU A 135 3.11 6.29 16.11
C GLU A 135 4.26 5.60 16.86
N GLN A 136 4.64 6.11 18.02
CA GLN A 136 5.67 5.49 18.87
C GLN A 136 5.25 4.09 19.31
N THR A 137 3.96 3.85 19.53
CA THR A 137 3.44 2.51 19.83
C THR A 137 3.70 1.56 18.65
N TRP A 138 3.39 1.96 17.41
CA TRP A 138 3.62 1.14 16.22
C TRP A 138 5.12 0.93 15.94
N ARG A 139 5.91 2.01 16.00
CA ARG A 139 7.37 1.96 15.82
C ARG A 139 8.00 0.95 16.77
N ASN A 140 7.63 0.97 18.06
CA ASN A 140 8.16 0.05 19.06
C ASN A 140 7.61 -1.38 18.93
N ALA A 141 6.32 -1.52 18.58
CA ALA A 141 5.69 -2.82 18.40
C ALA A 141 6.30 -3.60 17.24
N TRP A 142 6.62 -2.92 16.13
CA TRP A 142 7.03 -3.56 14.89
C TRP A 142 8.48 -3.28 14.49
N ASN A 143 9.23 -2.48 15.26
CA ASN A 143 10.60 -2.05 14.92
C ASN A 143 10.68 -1.39 13.53
N LEU A 144 9.76 -0.46 13.25
CA LEU A 144 9.63 0.15 11.91
C LEU A 144 10.87 0.92 11.45
N ALA A 145 11.68 1.43 12.39
CA ALA A 145 12.92 2.14 12.06
C ALA A 145 13.89 1.27 11.21
N ALA A 146 13.89 -0.04 11.42
CA ALA A 146 14.73 -0.96 10.65
C ALA A 146 14.19 -1.28 9.23
N ALA A 147 12.94 -0.88 8.95
CA ALA A 147 12.28 -1.05 7.65
C ALA A 147 12.25 0.23 6.80
N MET A 148 12.78 1.35 7.32
CA MET A 148 12.76 2.63 6.61
C MET A 148 13.86 2.69 5.52
N PRO A 149 13.57 3.35 4.38
CA PRO A 149 14.58 3.59 3.35
C PRO A 149 15.80 4.33 3.89
N ALA A 150 17.00 3.81 3.59
CA ALA A 150 18.24 4.50 3.89
C ALA A 150 18.26 5.87 3.18
N GLY A 151 18.38 6.95 3.94
CA GLY A 151 18.39 8.33 3.43
C GLY A 151 17.14 9.15 3.78
N CYS A 152 16.04 8.53 4.20
CA CYS A 152 14.90 9.27 4.74
C CYS A 152 15.13 9.61 6.23
N THR A 153 15.85 10.69 6.51
CA THR A 153 16.12 11.09 7.90
C THR A 153 14.86 11.53 8.62
N ALA A 154 13.94 12.22 7.93
CA ALA A 154 12.65 12.63 8.48
C ALA A 154 11.76 11.44 8.88
N CYS A 155 11.94 10.27 8.25
CA CYS A 155 11.22 9.04 8.61
C CYS A 155 11.53 8.55 10.04
N ALA A 156 12.60 9.05 10.67
CA ALA A 156 12.88 8.76 12.08
C ALA A 156 11.83 9.39 13.01
N ASP A 157 11.31 10.54 12.63
CA ASP A 157 10.41 11.36 13.44
C ASP A 157 8.95 11.14 13.03
N ASP A 158 8.66 11.11 11.71
CA ASP A 158 7.30 11.03 11.16
C ASP A 158 7.18 9.89 10.14
N LEU A 159 6.20 8.98 10.29
CA LEU A 159 6.05 7.82 9.39
C LEU A 159 5.62 8.22 7.97
N ASP A 160 4.80 9.25 7.83
CA ASP A 160 4.29 9.77 6.55
C ASP A 160 5.37 10.49 5.73
N ALA A 161 6.48 10.93 6.35
CA ALA A 161 7.61 11.55 5.67
C ALA A 161 8.22 10.65 4.56
N VAL A 162 8.00 9.34 4.63
CA VAL A 162 8.40 8.38 3.58
C VAL A 162 7.76 8.70 2.23
N MET A 163 6.54 9.25 2.22
CA MET A 163 5.82 9.58 1.00
C MET A 163 6.44 10.77 0.27
N GLY A 164 6.86 11.79 1.03
CA GLY A 164 7.66 12.90 0.50
C GLY A 164 9.04 12.44 0.02
N PHE A 165 9.69 11.54 0.75
CA PHE A 165 10.95 10.92 0.33
C PHE A 165 10.81 10.22 -1.03
N TYR A 166 9.77 9.39 -1.23
CA TYR A 166 9.49 8.77 -2.52
C TYR A 166 9.17 9.80 -3.61
N GLY A 167 8.40 10.85 -3.28
CA GLY A 167 8.14 11.98 -4.15
C GLY A 167 9.40 12.61 -4.76
N MET A 168 10.48 12.67 -3.97
CA MET A 168 11.76 13.20 -4.42
C MET A 168 12.65 12.16 -5.12
N GLN A 169 12.65 10.92 -4.64
CA GLN A 169 13.63 9.91 -5.06
C GLN A 169 13.18 9.05 -6.24
N LEU A 170 11.87 9.02 -6.55
CA LEU A 170 11.29 8.20 -7.60
C LEU A 170 10.67 9.05 -8.73
N PRO A 171 11.34 10.08 -9.28
CA PRO A 171 10.77 10.88 -10.35
C PRO A 171 10.40 10.00 -11.55
N GLY A 172 9.26 10.29 -12.19
CA GLY A 172 8.75 9.52 -13.32
C GLY A 172 8.02 8.22 -12.97
N HIS A 173 7.96 7.85 -11.69
CA HIS A 173 7.06 6.79 -11.22
C HIS A 173 5.65 7.34 -10.99
N ARG A 174 4.70 6.43 -10.79
CA ARG A 174 3.31 6.75 -10.46
C ARG A 174 2.90 6.07 -9.17
N ALA A 175 2.16 6.80 -8.34
CA ALA A 175 1.61 6.28 -7.10
C ALA A 175 0.16 6.73 -6.90
N ALA A 176 -0.72 5.75 -6.77
CA ALA A 176 -2.15 5.92 -6.51
C ALA A 176 -2.47 5.68 -5.03
N LEU A 177 -3.15 6.63 -4.39
CA LEU A 177 -3.80 6.45 -3.10
C LEU A 177 -5.31 6.32 -3.30
N LEU A 178 -5.90 5.18 -2.96
CA LEU A 178 -7.34 4.96 -3.04
C LEU A 178 -7.90 4.98 -1.62
N SER A 179 -8.86 5.85 -1.31
CA SER A 179 -9.40 5.93 0.05
C SER A 179 -10.87 6.32 0.07
N TYR A 180 -11.63 5.78 1.01
CA TYR A 180 -12.93 6.35 1.36
C TYR A 180 -12.73 7.47 2.39
N THR A 181 -13.40 8.61 2.20
CA THR A 181 -13.13 9.81 3.01
C THR A 181 -13.40 9.61 4.50
N ARG A 182 -14.28 8.69 4.87
CA ARG A 182 -14.65 8.37 6.26
C ARG A 182 -14.49 6.88 6.56
N ASP A 183 -13.51 6.23 5.94
CA ASP A 183 -13.24 4.80 6.08
C ASP A 183 -13.24 4.36 7.56
N GLY A 184 -14.22 3.53 7.92
CA GLY A 184 -14.44 3.14 9.31
C GLY A 184 -13.34 2.23 9.88
N VAL A 185 -12.64 1.47 9.03
CA VAL A 185 -11.53 0.61 9.45
C VAL A 185 -10.30 1.47 9.69
N ILE A 186 -10.02 2.42 8.81
CA ILE A 186 -8.91 3.37 8.99
C ILE A 186 -9.14 4.28 10.19
N GLY A 187 -10.37 4.76 10.37
CA GLY A 187 -10.76 5.49 11.60
C GLY A 187 -10.47 4.66 12.85
N ALA A 188 -10.90 3.40 12.90
CA ALA A 188 -10.61 2.53 14.03
C ALA A 188 -9.09 2.28 14.23
N PHE A 189 -8.34 2.10 13.14
CA PHE A 189 -6.90 1.82 13.17
C PHE A 189 -6.10 3.00 13.73
N PHE A 190 -6.41 4.23 13.31
CA PHE A 190 -5.78 5.46 13.79
C PHE A 190 -6.43 6.05 15.05
N GLN A 191 -7.50 5.42 15.58
CA GLN A 191 -8.28 5.93 16.73
C GLN A 191 -8.95 7.30 16.44
N LEU A 192 -9.43 7.47 15.21
CA LEU A 192 -10.08 8.66 14.68
C LEU A 192 -11.56 8.42 14.39
N ASN A 193 -12.35 9.50 14.41
CA ASN A 193 -13.70 9.48 13.84
C ASN A 193 -13.65 9.75 12.32
N GLY A 194 -14.75 9.51 11.61
CA GLY A 194 -14.81 9.67 10.16
C GLY A 194 -14.47 11.09 9.68
N ASP A 195 -14.92 12.14 10.39
CA ASP A 195 -14.60 13.53 10.03
C ASP A 195 -13.09 13.80 10.13
N SER A 196 -12.40 13.17 11.10
CA SER A 196 -10.95 13.31 11.27
C SER A 196 -10.18 12.54 10.21
N VAL A 197 -10.68 11.38 9.76
CA VAL A 197 -10.11 10.65 8.61
C VAL A 197 -10.22 11.51 7.34
N GLU A 198 -11.38 12.13 7.11
CA GLU A 198 -11.61 12.99 5.95
C GLU A 198 -10.66 14.18 5.94
N ALA A 199 -10.53 14.85 7.09
CA ALA A 199 -9.58 15.95 7.24
C ALA A 199 -8.12 15.51 7.07
N ALA A 200 -7.75 14.32 7.57
CA ALA A 200 -6.41 13.76 7.43
C ALA A 200 -6.05 13.48 5.97
N LEU A 201 -6.97 12.91 5.20
CA LEU A 201 -6.78 12.66 3.77
C LEU A 201 -6.63 13.96 2.98
N GLY A 202 -7.37 15.02 3.36
CA GLY A 202 -7.20 16.36 2.79
C GLY A 202 -5.83 16.98 3.12
N ALA A 203 -5.36 16.83 4.36
CA ALA A 203 -4.02 17.27 4.76
C ALA A 203 -2.93 16.52 3.97
N LEU A 204 -3.05 15.20 3.89
CA LEU A 204 -2.13 14.36 3.13
C LEU A 204 -2.10 14.75 1.65
N ALA A 205 -3.25 14.97 1.02
CA ALA A 205 -3.31 15.44 -0.37
C ALA A 205 -2.55 16.76 -0.56
N GLY A 206 -2.66 17.69 0.40
CA GLY A 206 -1.90 18.95 0.40
C GLY A 206 -0.39 18.76 0.51
N GLU A 207 0.08 17.83 1.35
CA GLU A 207 1.50 17.51 1.49
C GLU A 207 2.10 16.83 0.26
N LEU A 208 1.31 16.03 -0.45
CA LEU A 208 1.75 15.31 -1.63
C LEU A 208 1.64 16.11 -2.93
N ALA A 209 0.83 17.18 -2.95
CA ALA A 209 0.60 18.03 -4.12
C ALA A 209 1.88 18.57 -4.82
N PRO A 210 2.99 18.86 -4.11
CA PRO A 210 4.24 19.31 -4.75
C PRO A 210 4.98 18.23 -5.56
N TYR A 211 4.63 16.95 -5.42
CA TYR A 211 5.34 15.86 -6.09
C TYR A 211 4.50 15.29 -7.23
N ASP A 212 5.09 15.23 -8.42
CA ASP A 212 4.38 14.83 -9.63
C ASP A 212 3.86 13.38 -9.61
N ILE A 213 4.47 12.51 -8.80
CA ILE A 213 4.20 11.06 -8.80
C ILE A 213 2.86 10.68 -8.16
N TRP A 214 2.35 11.49 -7.24
CA TRP A 214 1.19 11.14 -6.40
C TRP A 214 -0.11 11.57 -7.05
N ARG A 215 -1.08 10.65 -7.13
CA ARG A 215 -2.49 10.96 -7.36
C ARG A 215 -3.34 10.19 -6.36
N HIS A 216 -4.50 10.75 -6.06
CA HIS A 216 -5.45 10.12 -5.14
C HIS A 216 -6.80 9.93 -5.80
N PHE A 217 -7.52 8.89 -5.37
CA PHE A 217 -8.90 8.62 -5.72
C PHE A 217 -9.67 8.48 -4.40
N TYR A 218 -10.24 9.60 -3.97
CA TYR A 218 -11.02 9.69 -2.74
C TYR A 218 -12.51 9.64 -3.04
N VAL A 219 -13.22 8.77 -2.33
CA VAL A 219 -14.65 8.53 -2.53
C VAL A 219 -15.40 8.87 -1.27
N THR A 220 -16.48 9.62 -1.38
CA THR A 220 -17.37 9.87 -0.23
C THR A 220 -17.93 8.56 0.30
N GLY A 221 -17.68 8.27 1.57
CA GLY A 221 -18.25 7.10 2.23
C GLY A 221 -17.38 6.58 3.36
N SER A 222 -17.84 5.49 3.99
CA SER A 222 -17.17 4.85 5.12
C SER A 222 -16.80 3.38 4.87
N SER A 223 -16.92 2.93 3.62
CA SER A 223 -16.46 1.62 3.17
C SER A 223 -14.93 1.50 3.29
N HIS A 224 -14.41 0.31 3.04
CA HIS A 224 -12.99 0.01 3.17
C HIS A 224 -12.52 -0.76 1.94
N THR A 225 -11.46 -0.27 1.30
CA THR A 225 -10.80 -0.83 0.10
C THR A 225 -11.64 -0.80 -1.18
N MET A 226 -10.97 -0.69 -2.33
CA MET A 226 -11.57 -0.51 -3.66
C MET A 226 -11.05 -1.51 -4.71
N LEU A 227 -9.91 -2.18 -4.49
CA LEU A 227 -9.40 -3.16 -5.46
C LEU A 227 -10.34 -4.36 -5.66
N GLY A 228 -11.14 -4.69 -4.65
CA GLY A 228 -12.21 -5.68 -4.76
C GLY A 228 -13.46 -5.18 -5.52
N SER A 229 -13.58 -3.87 -5.76
CA SER A 229 -14.80 -3.21 -6.23
C SER A 229 -14.50 -2.19 -7.34
N PRO A 230 -14.05 -2.62 -8.53
CA PRO A 230 -13.53 -1.74 -9.57
C PRO A 230 -14.58 -0.77 -10.16
N GLY A 231 -15.87 -1.00 -9.89
CA GLY A 231 -16.98 -0.13 -10.31
C GLY A 231 -17.26 1.05 -9.37
N VAL A 232 -16.58 1.16 -8.23
CA VAL A 232 -16.70 2.32 -7.33
C VAL A 232 -16.36 3.58 -8.11
N SER A 233 -17.14 4.64 -7.92
CA SER A 233 -16.99 5.89 -8.68
C SER A 233 -17.12 7.12 -7.80
N GLN A 234 -16.42 8.17 -8.20
CA GLN A 234 -16.51 9.52 -7.65
C GLN A 234 -16.50 10.51 -8.81
N ASN A 235 -17.40 11.51 -8.78
CA ASN A 235 -17.49 12.57 -9.78
C ASN A 235 -17.47 12.06 -11.25
N GLY A 236 -18.14 10.93 -11.49
CA GLY A 236 -18.29 10.32 -12.82
C GLY A 236 -17.08 9.49 -13.29
N VAL A 237 -16.00 9.42 -12.51
CA VAL A 237 -14.83 8.58 -12.80
C VAL A 237 -14.90 7.33 -11.95
N THR A 238 -14.71 6.15 -12.54
CA THR A 238 -14.61 4.90 -11.79
C THR A 238 -13.16 4.68 -11.33
N VAL A 239 -12.95 3.95 -10.23
CA VAL A 239 -11.61 3.56 -9.79
C VAL A 239 -10.89 2.73 -10.87
N ARG A 240 -11.63 1.92 -11.64
CA ARG A 240 -11.10 1.22 -12.82
C ARG A 240 -10.55 2.18 -13.87
N THR A 241 -11.29 3.23 -14.20
CA THR A 241 -10.84 4.27 -15.13
C THR A 241 -9.59 4.96 -14.61
N PHE A 242 -9.60 5.39 -13.34
CA PHE A 242 -8.45 6.05 -12.71
C PHE A 242 -7.19 5.17 -12.73
N VAL A 243 -7.31 3.88 -12.38
CA VAL A 243 -6.19 2.93 -12.41
C VAL A 243 -5.73 2.63 -13.84
N ALA A 244 -6.64 2.51 -14.80
CA ALA A 244 -6.26 2.32 -16.20
C ALA A 244 -5.44 3.51 -16.73
N GLN A 245 -5.86 4.74 -16.44
CA GLN A 245 -5.12 5.95 -16.79
C GLN A 245 -3.72 6.01 -16.15
N MET A 246 -3.61 5.57 -14.90
CA MET A 246 -2.33 5.42 -14.22
C MET A 246 -1.40 4.46 -14.99
N VAL A 247 -1.89 3.27 -15.33
CA VAL A 247 -1.11 2.18 -15.94
C VAL A 247 -0.72 2.50 -17.39
N ASP A 248 -1.59 3.19 -18.12
CA ASP A 248 -1.40 3.52 -19.55
C ASP A 248 -0.53 4.77 -19.77
N ASP A 249 0.08 5.30 -18.72
CA ASP A 249 0.85 6.54 -18.77
C ASP A 249 0.04 7.75 -19.29
N ASP A 250 -1.29 7.76 -19.08
CA ASP A 250 -2.17 8.81 -19.58
C ASP A 250 -1.77 10.18 -19.00
N PRO A 251 -1.50 11.21 -19.82
CA PRO A 251 -1.21 12.56 -19.36
C PRO A 251 -2.41 13.25 -18.68
N ALA A 252 -3.63 12.74 -18.88
CA ALA A 252 -4.84 13.21 -18.20
C ALA A 252 -5.05 12.57 -16.82
N TRP A 253 -4.15 11.69 -16.36
CA TRP A 253 -4.26 11.07 -15.04
C TRP A 253 -4.13 12.11 -13.92
N ALA A 254 -5.24 12.35 -13.23
CA ALA A 254 -5.40 13.39 -12.23
C ALA A 254 -6.13 12.85 -11.00
N SER A 255 -5.93 13.49 -9.85
CA SER A 255 -6.62 13.11 -8.62
C SER A 255 -8.12 13.30 -8.77
N VAL A 256 -8.88 12.42 -8.14
CA VAL A 256 -10.34 12.45 -8.06
C VAL A 256 -10.72 12.50 -6.59
N GLU A 257 -11.55 13.45 -6.20
CA GLU A 257 -12.00 13.65 -4.83
C GLU A 257 -13.43 14.23 -4.83
N PRO A 258 -14.15 14.20 -3.69
CA PRO A 258 -15.53 14.70 -3.59
C PRO A 258 -15.74 16.17 -3.98
#